data_AF-A0AA41YCU7-F1
#
_entry.id   AF-A0AA41YCU7-F1
#
_cell.length_a   1.000
_cell.length_b   1.000
_cell.length_c   1.000
_cell.angle_alpha   90.00
_cell.angle_beta   90.00
_cell.angle_gamma   90.00
#
_symmetry.space_group_name_H-M   'P 1'
#
loop_
_entity.id
_entity.type
_entity.pdbx_description
1 polymer ?
#
loop_
_entity_poly.entity_id
_entity_poly.type
_entity_poly.pdbx_seq_one_letter_code
_entity_poly.pdbx_strand_id
1 'polypeptide(L)'
;MNKQNVNQKIRPNVDNLPFSEYYNALKDEPKSSPNYPLTPLDEFLIVVGEKLGKHPGTIRRWAYGTAKANLLEKQALAKLLKCDVECLFPASHD
;
A
#
# COMPACT_ATOMS: atom_id res chain seq x y z
N MET A 1 4.77 -33.86 30.87
CA MET A 1 5.34 -33.94 29.50
C MET A 1 4.40 -33.25 28.53
N ASN A 2 4.96 -32.28 27.81
CA ASN A 2 4.55 -31.53 26.61
C ASN A 2 3.08 -31.43 26.16
N LYS A 3 2.62 -30.17 26.13
CA LYS A 3 1.53 -29.63 25.31
C LYS A 3 1.78 -29.93 23.82
N GLN A 4 0.90 -30.67 23.16
CA GLN A 4 0.85 -30.68 21.69
C GLN A 4 -0.16 -29.64 21.21
N ASN A 5 0.36 -28.43 21.03
CA ASN A 5 -0.20 -27.44 20.11
C ASN A 5 -0.04 -28.01 18.71
N VAL A 6 -1.13 -28.45 18.08
CA VAL A 6 -1.14 -28.63 16.63
C VAL A 6 -2.27 -27.78 16.08
N ASN A 7 -2.00 -26.49 15.96
CA ASN A 7 -2.75 -25.60 15.08
C ASN A 7 -2.45 -26.02 13.63
N GLN A 8 -2.99 -27.16 13.21
CA GLN A 8 -3.06 -27.50 11.80
C GLN A 8 -4.07 -26.54 11.19
N LYS A 9 -3.58 -25.52 10.47
CA LYS A 9 -4.40 -24.73 9.56
C LYS A 9 -4.99 -25.69 8.54
N ILE A 10 -6.19 -26.20 8.82
CA ILE A 10 -7.01 -26.91 7.84
C ILE A 10 -7.21 -25.91 6.70
N ARG A 11 -6.50 -26.11 5.59
CA ARG A 11 -6.76 -25.34 4.38
C ARG A 11 -8.03 -25.93 3.76
N PRO A 12 -9.12 -25.15 3.62
CA PRO A 12 -10.32 -25.65 2.96
C PRO A 12 -9.95 -26.03 1.52
N ASN A 13 -10.44 -27.19 1.07
CA ASN A 13 -10.24 -27.67 -0.29
C ASN A 13 -11.14 -26.86 -1.23
N VAL A 14 -10.62 -25.72 -1.68
CA VAL A 14 -11.34 -24.75 -2.52
C VAL A 14 -11.68 -25.26 -3.92
N ASP A 15 -11.00 -26.31 -4.39
CA ASP A 15 -11.16 -26.84 -5.75
C ASP A 15 -12.51 -27.57 -5.96
N ASN A 16 -13.18 -27.98 -4.88
CA ASN A 16 -14.43 -28.76 -4.93
C ASN A 16 -15.62 -28.08 -4.23
N LEU A 17 -15.53 -26.77 -3.92
CA LEU A 17 -16.64 -26.07 -3.27
C LEU A 17 -17.75 -25.72 -4.26
N PRO A 18 -19.04 -25.82 -3.84
CA PRO A 18 -20.14 -25.21 -4.59
C PRO A 18 -19.85 -23.73 -4.86
N PHE A 19 -20.21 -23.25 -6.05
CA PHE A 19 -19.85 -21.90 -6.53
C PHE A 19 -20.19 -20.77 -5.53
N SER A 20 -21.30 -20.92 -4.79
CA SER A 20 -21.72 -19.97 -3.75
C SER A 20 -20.79 -19.96 -2.52
N GLU A 21 -20.22 -21.10 -2.16
CA GLU A 21 -19.30 -21.24 -1.02
C GLU A 21 -17.89 -20.82 -1.40
N TYR A 22 -17.46 -21.10 -2.63
CA TYR A 22 -16.21 -20.61 -3.21
C TYR A 22 -16.12 -19.08 -3.12
N TYR A 23 -17.15 -18.36 -3.57
CA TYR A 23 -17.16 -16.89 -3.50
C TYR A 23 -17.21 -16.33 -2.08
N ASN A 24 -17.79 -17.05 -1.11
CA ASN A 24 -17.75 -16.63 0.28
C ASN A 24 -16.36 -16.87 0.89
N ALA A 25 -15.68 -17.96 0.55
CA ALA A 25 -14.31 -18.22 0.96
C ALA A 25 -13.32 -17.18 0.39
N LEU A 26 -13.55 -16.69 -0.83
CA LEU A 26 -12.75 -15.61 -1.43
C LEU A 26 -12.90 -14.25 -0.74
N LYS A 27 -14.00 -13.98 -0.03
CA LYS A 27 -14.18 -12.71 0.72
C LYS A 27 -13.28 -12.63 1.95
N ASP A 28 -12.90 -13.79 2.48
CA ASP A 28 -12.03 -13.94 3.64
C ASP A 28 -10.55 -14.11 3.26
N GLU A 29 -10.24 -14.19 1.95
CA GLU A 29 -8.85 -14.15 1.52
C GLU A 29 -8.27 -12.74 1.78
N PRO A 30 -7.14 -12.64 2.51
CA PRO A 30 -6.47 -11.36 2.66
C PRO A 30 -6.12 -10.84 1.27
N LYS A 31 -6.60 -9.63 0.93
CA LYS A 31 -6.38 -8.90 -0.35
C LYS A 31 -4.91 -8.55 -0.64
N SER A 32 -3.96 -9.29 -0.11
CA SER A 32 -2.54 -9.02 -0.22
C SER A 32 -1.83 -10.36 -0.35
N SER A 33 -1.78 -10.91 -1.56
CA SER A 33 -0.78 -11.94 -1.85
C SER A 33 0.61 -11.34 -1.56
N PRO A 34 1.49 -12.01 -0.80
CA PRO A 34 2.78 -11.46 -0.39
C PRO A 34 3.81 -11.33 -1.54
N ASN A 35 3.45 -11.72 -2.76
CA ASN A 35 4.38 -11.86 -3.90
C ASN A 35 3.94 -11.05 -5.13
N TYR A 36 3.18 -9.96 -4.99
CA TYR A 36 3.08 -9.03 -6.10
C TYR A 36 4.45 -8.39 -6.33
N PRO A 37 5.03 -8.49 -7.54
CA PRO A 37 6.29 -7.81 -7.83
C PRO A 37 6.09 -6.32 -7.58
N LEU A 38 6.99 -5.73 -6.78
CA LEU A 38 6.98 -4.29 -6.54
C LEU A 38 7.07 -3.59 -7.89
N THR A 39 6.12 -2.70 -8.16
CA THR A 39 6.22 -1.87 -9.34
C THR A 39 7.31 -0.81 -9.11
N PRO A 40 7.94 -0.26 -10.15
CA PRO A 40 8.87 0.87 -10.00
C PRO A 40 8.25 2.06 -9.25
N LEU A 41 6.94 2.25 -9.37
CA LEU A 41 6.20 3.24 -8.61
C LEU A 41 6.16 2.91 -7.11
N ASP A 42 5.95 1.65 -6.74
CA ASP A 42 5.94 1.23 -5.34
C ASP A 42 7.32 1.41 -4.69
N GLU A 43 8.39 1.06 -5.40
CA GLU A 43 9.76 1.30 -4.95
C GLU A 43 10.03 2.79 -4.74
N PHE A 44 9.63 3.64 -5.68
CA PHE A 44 9.73 5.09 -5.54
C PHE A 44 8.99 5.61 -4.32
N LEU A 45 7.73 5.19 -4.12
CA LEU A 45 6.92 5.62 -2.99
C LEU A 45 7.50 5.16 -1.64
N ILE A 46 8.12 3.98 -1.60
CA ILE A 46 8.82 3.48 -0.41
C ILE A 46 10.03 4.36 -0.11
N VAL A 47 10.91 4.59 -1.09
CA VAL A 47 12.13 5.40 -0.91
C VAL A 47 11.79 6.82 -0.47
N VAL A 48 10.79 7.45 -1.09
CA VAL A 48 10.32 8.78 -0.71
C VAL A 48 9.73 8.77 0.71
N GLY A 49 8.93 7.76 1.03
CA GLY A 49 8.36 7.57 2.36
C GLY A 49 9.44 7.47 3.44
N GLU A 50 10.45 6.63 3.24
CA GLU A 50 11.58 6.45 4.15
C GLU A 50 12.35 7.76 4.37
N LYS A 51 12.67 8.49 3.30
CA LYS A 51 13.39 9.76 3.38
C LYS A 51 12.61 10.85 4.11
N LEU A 52 11.28 10.80 4.08
CA LEU A 52 10.40 11.76 4.74
C LEU A 52 9.87 11.29 6.10
N GLY A 53 10.21 10.06 6.53
CA GLY A 53 9.64 9.46 7.74
C GLY A 53 8.11 9.27 7.65
N LYS A 54 7.60 8.96 6.46
CA LYS A 54 6.17 8.78 6.17
C LYS A 54 5.88 7.38 5.64
N HIS A 55 4.70 6.87 5.95
CA HIS A 55 4.23 5.61 5.37
C HIS A 55 4.06 5.74 3.83
N PRO A 56 4.46 4.75 3.01
CA PRO A 56 4.36 4.81 1.54
C PRO A 56 2.94 5.11 1.05
N GLY A 57 1.94 4.54 1.74
CA GLY A 57 0.52 4.82 1.48
C GLY A 57 0.10 6.28 1.66
N THR A 58 0.81 7.07 2.47
CA THR A 58 0.58 8.51 2.60
C THR A 58 1.10 9.25 1.37
N ILE A 59 2.32 8.94 0.92
CA ILE A 59 2.89 9.52 -0.31
C ILE A 59 2.00 9.17 -1.52
N ARG A 60 1.52 7.92 -1.59
CA ARG A 60 0.58 7.46 -2.61
C ARG A 60 -0.71 8.29 -2.64
N ARG A 61 -1.27 8.58 -1.46
CA ARG A 61 -2.50 9.40 -1.36
C ARG A 61 -2.27 10.84 -1.82
N TRP A 62 -1.08 11.41 -1.60
CA TRP A 62 -0.71 12.71 -2.14
C TRP A 62 -0.59 12.69 -3.65
N ALA A 63 0.08 11.69 -4.22
CA ALA A 63 0.23 11.51 -5.66
C ALA A 63 -1.13 11.37 -6.38
N TYR A 64 -2.08 10.65 -5.76
CA TYR A 64 -3.45 10.51 -6.30
C TYR A 64 -4.40 11.66 -5.93
N GLY A 65 -3.94 12.69 -5.21
CA GLY A 65 -4.79 13.84 -4.80
C GLY A 65 -5.87 13.51 -3.76
N THR A 66 -5.96 12.27 -3.31
CA THR A 66 -6.92 11.82 -2.27
C THR A 66 -6.63 12.37 -0.88
N ALA A 67 -5.41 12.87 -0.65
CA ALA A 67 -5.04 13.61 0.54
C ALA A 67 -4.11 14.78 0.17
N LYS A 68 -4.16 15.87 0.93
CA LYS A 68 -3.29 17.03 0.72
C LYS A 68 -2.08 16.97 1.67
N ALA A 69 -0.89 17.18 1.13
CA ALA A 69 0.30 17.44 1.93
C ALA A 69 0.25 18.86 2.51
N ASN A 70 0.70 19.04 3.75
CA ASN A 70 0.86 20.37 4.34
C ASN A 70 2.07 21.12 3.76
N LEU A 71 2.23 22.41 4.06
CA LEU A 71 3.29 23.23 3.46
C LEU A 71 4.70 22.69 3.73
N LEU A 72 4.98 22.23 4.96
CA LEU A 72 6.29 21.67 5.33
C LEU A 72 6.57 20.36 4.59
N GLU A 73 5.56 19.51 4.43
CA GLU A 73 5.65 18.26 3.67
C GLU A 73 5.91 18.52 2.18
N LYS A 74 5.22 19.52 1.61
CA LYS A 74 5.46 19.93 0.22
C LYS A 74 6.90 20.44 0.03
N GLN A 75 7.38 21.30 0.92
CA GLN A 75 8.75 21.81 0.90
C GLN A 75 9.80 20.70 1.07
N ALA A 76 9.55 19.75 1.99
CA ALA A 76 10.45 18.62 2.21
C ALA A 76 10.52 17.70 0.97
N LEU A 77 9.39 17.43 0.32
CA LEU A 77 9.35 16.63 -0.90
C LEU A 77 10.04 17.33 -2.07
N ALA A 78 9.79 18.64 -2.25
CA ALA A 78 10.45 19.48 -3.24
C ALA A 78 11.98 19.49 -3.07
N LYS A 79 12.44 19.65 -1.83
CA LYS A 79 13.87 19.59 -1.48
C LYS A 79 14.47 18.21 -1.77
N LEU A 80 13.76 17.13 -1.45
CA LEU A 80 14.21 15.76 -1.71
C LEU A 80 14.37 15.49 -3.21
N LEU A 81 13.41 15.96 -4.01
CA LEU A 81 13.38 15.77 -5.46
C LEU A 81 14.13 16.84 -6.25
N LYS A 82 14.74 17.82 -5.57
CA LYS A 82 15.48 18.95 -6.15
C LYS A 82 14.67 19.71 -7.21
N CYS A 83 13.41 19.99 -6.91
CA CYS A 83 12.50 20.74 -7.77
C CYS A 83 11.71 21.76 -6.95
N ASP A 84 11.03 22.67 -7.64
CA ASP A 84 10.19 23.67 -7.00
C ASP A 84 8.88 23.08 -6.50
N VAL A 85 8.36 23.65 -5.40
CA VAL A 85 7.08 23.22 -4.81
C VAL A 85 5.94 23.34 -5.83
N GLU A 86 5.93 24.40 -6.62
CA GLU A 86 4.91 24.64 -7.67
C GLU A 86 4.98 23.62 -8.80
N CYS A 87 6.16 23.04 -9.05
CA CYS A 87 6.32 21.97 -10.04
C CYS A 87 5.70 20.64 -9.57
N LEU A 88 5.78 20.33 -8.28
CA LEU A 88 5.20 19.11 -7.70
C LEU A 88 3.72 19.25 -7.32
N PHE A 89 3.33 20.46 -6.93
CA PHE A 89 1.98 20.78 -6.47
C PHE A 89 1.48 22.02 -7.19
N PRO A 90 1.20 21.93 -8.50
CA PRO A 90 0.70 23.07 -9.26
C PRO A 90 -0.60 23.57 -8.63
N ALA A 91 -0.81 24.90 -8.68
CA ALA A 91 -2.12 25.45 -8.37
C ALA A 91 -3.14 24.79 -9.29
N SER A 92 -4.26 24.33 -8.74
CA SER A 92 -5.39 23.90 -9.57
C SER A 92 -5.72 25.07 -10.51
N HIS A 93 -5.68 24.82 -11.82
CA HIS A 93 -6.37 25.69 -12.77
C HIS A 93 -7.87 25.49 -12.53
N ASP A 94 -8.43 26.30 -11.63
CA ASP A 94 -9.85 26.58 -11.53
C ASP A 94 -10.16 27.88 -12.28
#